data_AF-A0A526YGT7-F1
#
_entry.id   AF-A0A526YGT7-F1
#
_cell.length_a   1.000
_cell.length_b   1.000
_cell.length_c   1.000
_cell.angle_alpha   90.00
_cell.angle_beta   90.00
_cell.angle_gamma   90.00
#
_symmetry.space_group_name_H-M   'P 1'
#
loop_
_entity.id
_entity.type
_entity.pdbx_description
1 polymer ?
#
loop_
_entity_poly.entity_id
_entity_poly.type
_entity_poly.pdbx_seq_one_letter_code
_entity_poly.pdbx_strand_id
1 'polypeptide(L)' 'MIKYFQSGSRMSQAGDFDAMNSVYDAWVDPQRLPARACVEARLADPDLRIEVTAIAAA' A
#
# COMPACT_ATOMS: atom_id res chain seq x y z
N MET A 1 0.05 10.00 -1.57
CA MET A 1 -0.58 8.70 -1.27
C MET A 1 0.29 7.95 -0.27
N ILE A 2 -0.22 7.61 0.90
CA ILE A 2 0.51 6.81 1.90
C ILE A 2 -0.16 5.44 1.97
N LYS A 3 0.66 4.39 1.98
CA LYS A 3 0.21 3.00 2.07
C LYS A 3 0.80 2.36 3.32
N TYR A 4 -0.03 1.65 4.05
CA TYR A 4 0.31 1.00 5.32
C TYR A 4 0.21 -0.53 5.19
N PHE A 5 1.18 -1.26 5.75
CA PHE A 5 1.21 -2.72 5.79
C PHE A 5 1.12 -3.23 7.22
N GLN A 6 0.26 -4.21 7.49
CA GLN A 6 0.13 -4.82 8.81
C GLN A 6 1.40 -5.55 9.24
N SER A 7 1.73 -5.38 10.53
CA SER A 7 2.71 -6.21 11.24
C SER A 7 2.00 -7.43 11.85
N GLY A 8 1.81 -8.49 11.06
CA GLY A 8 1.04 -9.68 11.44
C GLY A 8 1.68 -11.01 11.05
N SER A 9 1.49 -12.04 11.90
CA SER A 9 2.20 -13.33 11.93
C SER A 9 1.88 -14.33 10.81
N ARG A 10 1.22 -13.92 9.72
CA ARG A 10 0.75 -14.86 8.69
C ARG A 10 1.40 -14.77 7.32
N MET A 11 2.13 -13.71 6.95
CA MET A 11 2.86 -13.68 5.67
C MET A 11 4.12 -12.79 5.74
N SER A 12 5.14 -13.16 4.98
CA SER A 12 6.43 -12.47 4.91
C SER A 12 6.25 -11.11 4.25
N GLN A 13 6.55 -10.03 4.98
CA GLN A 13 6.45 -8.62 4.58
C GLN A 13 6.90 -8.33 3.14
N ALA A 14 7.94 -9.01 2.64
CA ALA A 14 8.41 -8.88 1.26
C ALA A 14 7.37 -9.30 0.20
N GLY A 15 6.63 -10.40 0.44
CA GLY A 15 5.67 -10.93 -0.52
C GLY A 15 4.44 -10.04 -0.70
N ASP A 16 3.91 -9.49 0.40
CA ASP A 16 2.78 -8.56 0.32
C ASP A 16 3.21 -7.21 -0.25
N PHE A 17 4.42 -6.75 0.09
CA PHE A 17 4.98 -5.53 -0.49
C PHE A 17 5.09 -5.63 -2.02
N ASP A 18 5.67 -6.72 -2.53
CA ASP A 18 5.83 -6.95 -3.96
C ASP A 18 4.47 -7.13 -4.66
N ALA A 19 3.57 -7.92 -4.07
CA ALA A 19 2.23 -8.12 -4.62
C ALA A 19 1.46 -6.80 -4.73
N MET A 20 1.51 -5.97 -3.69
CA MET A 20 0.85 -4.65 -3.69
C MET A 20 1.45 -3.69 -4.71
N ASN A 21 2.78 -3.68 -4.85
CA ASN A 21 3.46 -2.85 -5.84
C ASN A 21 3.06 -3.26 -7.26
N SER A 22 2.99 -4.57 -7.56
CA SER A 22 2.56 -5.04 -8.89
C SER A 22 1.15 -4.55 -9.27
N VAL A 23 0.20 -4.58 -8.32
CA VAL A 23 -1.17 -4.09 -8.53
C VAL A 23 -1.18 -2.58 -8.70
N TYR A 24 -0.38 -1.86 -7.92
CA TYR A 24 -0.30 -0.41 -8.01
C TYR A 24 0.32 0.07 -9.32
N ASP A 25 1.41 -0.56 -9.75
CA ASP A 25 2.12 -0.19 -10.97
C ASP A 25 1.25 -0.44 -12.21
N ALA A 26 0.39 -1.47 -12.18
CA ALA A 26 -0.61 -1.71 -13.22
C ALA A 26 -1.78 -0.71 -13.21
N TRP A 27 -2.08 -0.09 -12.08
CA TRP A 27 -3.22 0.80 -11.89
C TRP A 27 -2.89 2.29 -12.10
N VAL A 28 -1.66 2.70 -11.76
CA VAL A 28 -1.26 4.11 -11.78
C VAL A 28 -1.08 4.64 -13.20
N ASP A 29 -1.48 5.89 -13.44
CA ASP A 29 -1.18 6.59 -14.70
C ASP A 29 0.32 6.90 -14.79
N PRO A 30 1.06 6.33 -15.76
CA PRO A 30 2.50 6.54 -15.90
C PRO A 30 2.87 7.99 -16.25
N GLN A 31 1.94 8.79 -16.80
CA GLN A 31 2.17 10.19 -17.12
C GLN A 31 1.87 11.12 -15.92
N ARG A 32 1.22 10.62 -14.87
CA ARG A 32 0.76 11.40 -13.72
C ARG A 32 0.96 10.64 -12.40
N LEU A 33 2.22 10.30 -12.13
CA LEU A 33 2.59 9.57 -10.91
C LEU A 33 2.36 10.43 -9.65
N PRO A 34 1.56 9.97 -8.69
CA PRO A 34 1.40 10.68 -7.43
C PRO A 34 2.60 10.44 -6.51
N ALA A 35 2.93 11.42 -5.68
CA ALA A 35 3.89 11.21 -4.59
C ALA A 35 3.40 10.08 -3.66
N ARG A 36 4.27 9.10 -3.38
CA ARG A 36 3.93 7.90 -2.60
C ARG A 36 4.93 7.60 -1.50
N ALA A 37 4.42 7.18 -0.34
CA ALA A 37 5.21 6.57 0.73
C ALA A 37 4.58 5.22 1.12
N CYS A 38 5.43 4.26 1.47
CA CYS A 38 5.04 2.94 1.93
C CYS A 38 5.70 2.69 3.27
N VAL A 39 4.91 2.36 4.29
CA VAL A 39 5.39 2.13 5.65
C VAL A 39 4.71 0.92 6.27
N GLU A 40 5.38 0.32 7.25
CA GLU A 40 4.78 -0.70 8.11
C GLU A 40 4.01 0.00 9.25
N ALA A 41 2.77 -0.41 9.49
CA ALA A 41 1.95 0.11 10.58
C ALA A 41 0.88 -0.91 10.99
N ARG A 42 0.43 -0.83 12.25
CA ARG A 42 -0.74 -1.60 12.70
C ARG A 42 -2.01 -0.92 12.18
N LEU A 43 -2.82 -1.64 11.42
CA LEU A 43 -4.15 -1.20 10.95
C LEU A 43 -5.23 -1.61 11.95
N ALA A 44 -6.42 -1.01 11.80
CA ALA A 44 -7.54 -1.17 12.73
C ALA A 44 -8.10 -2.60 12.79
N ASP A 45 -8.16 -3.31 11.66
CA ASP A 45 -8.63 -4.68 11.57
C ASP A 45 -7.45 -5.61 11.22
N PRO A 46 -7.19 -6.68 12.02
CA PRO A 46 -6.09 -7.60 11.79
C PRO A 46 -6.20 -8.42 10.49
N ASP A 47 -7.38 -8.52 9.88
CA ASP A 47 -7.58 -9.24 8.61
C ASP A 47 -7.28 -8.37 7.37
N LEU A 48 -7.16 -7.05 7.54
CA LEU A 48 -6.76 -6.14 6.46
C LEU A 48 -5.28 -6.31 6.16
N ARG A 49 -4.91 -6.42 4.89
CA ARG A 49 -3.51 -6.55 4.47
C ARG A 49 -2.85 -5.22 4.17
N ILE A 50 -3.63 -4.26 3.68
CA ILE A 50 -3.17 -2.93 3.29
C ILE A 50 -4.22 -1.89 3.64
N GLU A 51 -3.77 -0.67 3.89
CA GLU A 51 -4.60 0.53 3.91
C GLU A 51 -3.96 1.61 3.04
N VAL A 52 -4.77 2.37 2.29
CA VAL A 52 -4.29 3.40 1.37
C VAL A 52 -5.02 4.72 1.62
N THR A 53 -4.25 5.75 1.93
CA THR A 53 -4.76 7.13 2.07
C THR A 53 -4.23 7.98 0.91
N ALA A 54 -5.15 8.65 0.20
CA ALA A 54 -4.83 9.50 -0.93
C ALA A 54 -5.44 10.90 -0.76
N ILE A 55 -4.74 11.90 -1.29
CA ILE A 55 -5.24 13.26 -1.43
C ILE A 55 -5.18 13.55 -2.93
N ALA A 56 -6.29 14.07 -3.48
CA ALA A 56 -6.40 14.49 -4.86
C ALA A 56 -6.54 16.01 -4.95
N ALA A 57 -6.23 16.58 -6.11
CA ALA A 57 -6.61 17.95 -6.43
C ALA A 57 -8.13 18.06 -6.57
N ALA A 58 -8.67 19.28 -6.37
CA ALA A 58 -10.08 19.58 -6.52
C ALA A 58 -10.53 19.61 -7.99
#